data_AF-A0A660U475-F1
#
_entry.id   AF-A0A660U475-F1
#
_cell.length_a   1.000
_cell.length_b   1.000
_cell.length_c   1.000
_cell.angle_alpha   90.00
_cell.angle_beta   90.00
_cell.angle_gamma   90.00
#
_symmetry.space_group_name_H-M   'P 1'
#
loop_
_entity.id
_entity.type
_entity.pdbx_description
1 polymer ?
#
loop_
_entity_poly.entity_id
_entity_poly.type
_entity_poly.pdbx_seq_one_letter_code
_entity_poly.pdbx_strand_id
1 'polypeptide(L)'
;MFDKAKRYLRFYWRLYKWEMWARYAWLEWVLPFEVIDLLFGLATWVYFGKALGSESPFLRPYGGDFLAYLILGMSFNAFLSYSLGGIYDIVNVLYTGSWSAFGVRMSMAEYISIARIPLSIWIVSRMSWGYFVSLLRLIVYVGAGVLLFGMRLNPSANYGLGVLALLLGICSAIGLGMISASMIWLVGAWH
;
A
#
# COMPACT_ATOMS: atom_id res chain seq x y z
N MET A 1 -24.38 21.25 6.37
CA MET A 1 -23.65 20.11 5.79
C MET A 1 -22.15 20.41 5.62
N PHE A 2 -21.78 21.60 5.09
CA PHE A 2 -20.39 22.03 4.89
C PHE A 2 -19.52 22.09 6.16
N ASP A 3 -20.07 22.45 7.33
CA ASP A 3 -19.27 22.52 8.57
C ASP A 3 -18.84 21.16 9.12
N LYS A 4 -19.64 20.11 8.88
CA LYS A 4 -19.26 18.74 9.25
C LYS A 4 -18.13 18.24 8.34
N ALA A 5 -18.22 18.48 7.04
CA ALA A 5 -17.18 18.12 6.07
C ALA A 5 -15.84 18.82 6.36
N LYS A 6 -15.85 20.13 6.62
CA LYS A 6 -14.65 20.88 7.02
C LYS A 6 -14.04 20.36 8.33
N ARG A 7 -14.87 19.95 9.28
CA ARG A 7 -14.41 19.35 10.54
C ARG A 7 -13.73 18.00 10.29
N TYR A 8 -14.33 17.14 9.49
CA TYR A 8 -13.78 15.84 9.12
C TYR A 8 -12.47 15.95 8.34
N LEU A 9 -12.38 16.88 7.39
CA LEU A 9 -11.14 17.14 6.67
C LEU A 9 -10.01 17.60 7.60
N ARG A 10 -10.32 18.46 8.58
CA ARG A 10 -9.33 18.89 9.59
C ARG A 10 -8.85 17.71 10.44
N PHE A 11 -9.73 16.80 10.82
CA PHE A 11 -9.35 15.59 11.57
C PHE A 11 -8.49 14.66 10.73
N TYR A 12 -8.89 14.39 9.49
CA TYR A 12 -8.09 13.62 8.54
C TYR A 12 -6.68 14.19 8.42
N TRP A 13 -6.56 15.50 8.16
CA TRP A 13 -5.26 16.14 7.98
C TRP A 13 -4.39 16.10 9.24
N ARG A 14 -5.00 16.23 10.41
CA ARG A 14 -4.29 16.12 11.69
C ARG A 14 -3.77 14.70 11.95
N LEU A 15 -4.60 13.69 11.69
CA LEU A 15 -4.21 12.28 11.82
C LEU A 15 -3.13 11.92 10.81
N TYR A 16 -3.27 12.37 9.56
CA TYR A 16 -2.28 12.15 8.51
C TYR A 16 -0.93 12.78 8.87
N LYS A 17 -0.92 14.03 9.35
CA LYS A 17 0.31 14.66 9.86
C LYS A 17 0.92 13.89 11.02
N TRP A 18 0.10 13.41 11.95
CA TRP A 18 0.59 12.62 13.08
C TRP A 18 1.23 11.30 12.60
N GLU A 19 0.61 10.60 11.65
CA GLU A 19 1.21 9.42 11.01
C GLU A 19 2.54 9.73 10.33
N MET A 20 2.61 10.84 9.59
CA MET A 20 3.85 11.29 8.96
C MET A 20 4.96 11.52 9.98
N TRP A 21 4.65 12.22 11.08
CA TRP A 21 5.61 12.49 12.15
C TRP A 21 6.03 11.20 12.87
N ALA A 22 5.08 10.32 13.18
CA ALA A 22 5.35 9.03 13.82
C ALA A 22 6.25 8.14 12.95
N ARG A 23 6.18 8.29 11.62
CA ARG A 23 6.97 7.54 10.63
C ARG A 23 8.11 8.36 10.03
N TYR A 24 8.43 9.52 10.59
CA TYR A 24 9.50 10.39 10.09
C TYR A 24 10.87 9.72 10.19
N ALA A 25 11.15 9.08 11.34
CA ALA A 25 12.38 8.30 11.52
C ALA A 25 12.47 7.12 10.53
N TRP A 26 11.33 6.54 10.16
CA TRP A 26 11.26 5.49 9.13
C TRP A 26 11.59 6.05 7.73
N LEU A 27 11.08 7.25 7.39
CA LEU A 27 11.36 7.91 6.11
C LEU A 27 12.85 8.21 5.91
N GLU A 28 13.52 8.73 6.93
CA GLU A 28 14.93 9.11 6.81
C GLU A 28 15.85 7.88 6.78
N TRP A 29 15.58 6.90 7.62
CA TRP A 29 16.52 5.80 7.84
C TRP A 29 16.16 4.52 7.10
N VAL A 30 14.89 4.11 7.08
CA VAL A 30 14.47 2.80 6.55
C VAL A 30 14.25 2.85 5.05
N LEU A 31 13.77 3.97 4.52
CA LEU A 31 13.46 4.12 3.10
C LEU A 31 14.67 3.80 2.19
N PRO A 32 15.91 4.27 2.44
CA PRO A 32 17.05 3.90 1.62
C PRO A 32 17.32 2.38 1.59
N PHE A 33 17.22 1.71 2.75
CA PHE A 33 17.40 0.26 2.83
C PHE A 33 16.29 -0.50 2.11
N GLU A 34 15.05 -0.02 2.22
CA GLU A 34 13.93 -0.59 1.50
C GLU A 34 14.11 -0.44 -0.02
N VAL A 35 14.60 0.70 -0.49
CA VAL A 35 14.94 0.88 -1.91
C VAL A 35 16.01 -0.11 -2.35
N ILE A 36 17.06 -0.31 -1.55
CA ILE A 36 18.11 -1.28 -1.86
C ILE A 36 17.54 -2.70 -1.91
N ASP A 37 16.73 -3.09 -0.92
CA ASP A 37 16.08 -4.41 -0.86
C ASP A 37 15.16 -4.64 -2.07
N LEU A 38 14.36 -3.63 -2.43
CA LEU A 38 13.51 -3.66 -3.63
C LEU A 38 14.33 -3.82 -4.91
N LEU A 39 15.48 -3.15 -5.02
CA LEU A 39 16.39 -3.28 -6.17
C LEU A 39 17.03 -4.67 -6.24
N PHE A 40 17.43 -5.25 -5.10
CA PHE A 40 17.94 -6.62 -5.05
C PHE A 40 16.86 -7.63 -5.42
N GLY A 41 15.65 -7.51 -4.86
CA GLY A 41 14.51 -8.35 -5.22
C GLY A 41 14.19 -8.24 -6.71
N LEU A 42 14.17 -7.03 -7.26
CA LEU A 42 13.99 -6.79 -8.70
C LEU A 42 15.09 -7.48 -9.52
N ALA A 43 16.36 -7.31 -9.14
CA ALA A 43 17.50 -7.92 -9.83
C ALA A 43 17.41 -9.45 -9.82
N THR A 44 17.01 -10.05 -8.70
CA THR A 44 16.80 -11.50 -8.58
C THR A 44 15.70 -11.98 -9.53
N TRP A 45 14.55 -11.30 -9.56
CA TRP A 45 13.45 -11.67 -10.46
C TRP A 45 13.83 -11.49 -11.94
N VAL A 46 14.56 -10.42 -12.27
CA VAL A 46 15.06 -10.20 -13.63
C VAL A 46 16.07 -11.28 -14.03
N TYR A 47 16.96 -11.67 -13.12
CA TYR A 47 17.92 -12.76 -13.34
C TYR A 47 17.20 -14.08 -13.63
N PHE A 48 16.24 -14.46 -12.80
CA PHE A 48 15.42 -15.65 -13.04
C PHE A 48 14.62 -15.55 -14.34
N GLY A 49 14.07 -14.38 -14.65
CA GLY A 49 13.36 -14.11 -15.90
C GLY A 49 14.22 -14.31 -17.14
N LYS A 50 15.47 -13.83 -17.12
CA LYS A 50 16.42 -14.03 -18.21
C LYS A 50 16.90 -15.48 -18.29
N ALA A 51 17.12 -16.14 -17.15
CA ALA A 51 17.54 -17.55 -17.09
C ALA A 51 16.47 -18.52 -17.62
N LEU A 52 15.19 -18.20 -17.45
CA LEU A 52 14.05 -19.01 -17.89
C LEU A 52 13.60 -18.74 -19.34
N GLY A 53 14.27 -17.80 -20.04
CA GLY A 53 13.98 -17.41 -21.41
C GLY A 53 13.20 -16.09 -21.50
N SER A 54 13.84 -15.05 -22.00
CA SER A 54 13.30 -13.68 -22.03
C SER A 54 12.16 -13.45 -23.03
N GLU A 55 11.92 -14.38 -23.95
CA GLU A 55 10.89 -14.27 -24.99
C GLU A 55 9.90 -15.44 -24.92
N SER A 56 8.95 -15.32 -23.98
CA SER A 56 7.81 -16.22 -23.93
C SER A 56 6.87 -15.94 -25.12
N PRO A 57 6.46 -16.97 -25.91
CA PRO A 57 5.47 -16.82 -26.98
C PRO A 57 4.15 -16.19 -26.50
N PHE A 58 3.81 -16.34 -25.21
CA PHE A 58 2.61 -15.79 -24.59
C PHE A 58 2.64 -14.26 -24.43
N LEU A 59 3.83 -13.65 -24.45
CA LEU A 59 3.99 -12.19 -24.28
C LEU A 59 4.02 -11.43 -25.61
N ARG A 60 4.16 -12.13 -26.75
CA ARG A 60 4.17 -11.51 -28.08
C ARG A 60 2.95 -10.62 -28.36
N PRO A 61 1.70 -10.99 -27.98
CA PRO A 61 0.53 -10.14 -28.18
C PRO A 61 0.56 -8.84 -27.36
N TYR A 62 1.36 -8.80 -26.29
CA TYR A 62 1.40 -7.70 -25.31
C TYR A 62 2.66 -6.83 -25.42
N GLY A 63 3.47 -7.02 -26.47
CA GLY A 63 4.70 -6.26 -26.72
C GLY A 63 6.00 -7.00 -26.45
N GLY A 64 5.95 -8.26 -25.99
CA GLY A 64 7.09 -9.18 -25.93
C GLY A 64 8.12 -8.91 -24.82
N ASP A 65 8.04 -7.78 -24.10
CA ASP A 65 8.97 -7.45 -23.02
C ASP A 65 8.55 -8.13 -21.71
N PHE A 66 9.23 -9.24 -21.38
CA PHE A 66 9.06 -9.96 -20.12
C PHE A 66 9.36 -9.08 -18.90
N LEU A 67 10.34 -8.18 -19.00
CA LEU A 67 10.72 -7.30 -17.88
C LEU A 67 9.59 -6.33 -17.58
N ALA A 68 8.97 -5.77 -18.62
CA ALA A 68 7.81 -4.88 -18.46
C ALA A 68 6.64 -5.59 -17.77
N TYR A 69 6.34 -6.83 -18.18
CA TYR A 69 5.29 -7.64 -17.54
C TYR A 69 5.59 -7.90 -16.05
N LEU A 70 6.80 -8.34 -15.75
CA LEU A 70 7.24 -8.68 -14.40
C LEU A 70 7.20 -7.44 -13.47
N ILE A 71 7.77 -6.32 -13.90
CA ILE A 71 7.88 -5.08 -13.11
C ILE A 71 6.50 -4.47 -12.85
N LEU A 72 5.65 -4.42 -13.87
CA LEU A 72 4.28 -3.94 -13.71
C LEU A 72 3.46 -4.88 -12.82
N GLY A 73 3.63 -6.19 -12.97
CA GLY A 73 2.99 -7.19 -12.12
C GLY A 73 3.37 -7.05 -10.65
N MET A 74 4.67 -6.91 -10.34
CA MET A 74 5.14 -6.67 -8.97
C MET A 74 4.63 -5.33 -8.41
N SER A 75 4.62 -4.28 -9.24
CA SER A 75 4.09 -2.97 -8.85
C SER A 75 2.60 -3.06 -8.51
N PHE A 76 1.79 -3.71 -9.36
CA PHE A 76 0.36 -3.89 -9.14
C PHE A 76 0.09 -4.78 -7.92
N ASN A 77 0.89 -5.84 -7.74
CA ASN A 77 0.80 -6.70 -6.57
C ASN A 77 1.02 -5.91 -5.28
N ALA A 78 1.96 -4.95 -5.23
CA ALA A 78 2.15 -4.12 -4.04
C ALA A 78 0.88 -3.37 -3.62
N PHE A 79 0.09 -2.86 -4.58
CA PHE A 79 -1.20 -2.21 -4.29
C PHE A 79 -2.27 -3.21 -3.84
N LEU A 80 -2.39 -4.34 -4.53
CA LEU A 80 -3.40 -5.36 -4.23
C LEU A 80 -3.15 -6.02 -2.87
N SER A 81 -1.90 -6.40 -2.60
CA SER A 81 -1.45 -6.97 -1.33
C SER A 81 -1.68 -6.01 -0.17
N TYR A 82 -1.36 -4.71 -0.35
CA TYR A 82 -1.66 -3.71 0.67
C TYR A 82 -3.18 -3.51 0.86
N SER A 83 -3.96 -3.53 -0.20
CA SER A 83 -5.42 -3.39 -0.13
C SER A 83 -6.08 -4.57 0.61
N LEU A 84 -5.50 -5.76 0.47
CA LEU A 84 -5.99 -6.99 1.11
C LEU A 84 -5.60 -7.05 2.60
N GLY A 85 -4.32 -6.83 2.94
CA GLY A 85 -3.84 -6.94 4.32
C GLY A 85 -4.01 -5.67 5.16
N GLY A 86 -3.98 -4.49 4.52
CA GLY A 86 -3.88 -3.21 5.22
C GLY A 86 -5.08 -2.93 6.11
N ILE A 87 -6.30 -3.34 5.75
CA ILE A 87 -7.48 -3.12 6.60
C ILE A 87 -7.37 -3.95 7.87
N TYR A 88 -6.94 -5.20 7.76
CA TYR A 88 -6.73 -6.07 8.91
C TYR A 88 -5.70 -5.48 9.86
N ASP A 89 -4.53 -5.07 9.35
CA ASP A 89 -3.47 -4.47 10.17
C ASP A 89 -3.93 -3.18 10.86
N ILE A 90 -4.66 -2.35 10.13
CA ILE A 90 -5.28 -1.14 10.64
C ILE A 90 -6.21 -1.52 11.80
N VAL A 91 -7.23 -2.35 11.58
CA VAL A 91 -8.16 -2.73 12.65
C VAL A 91 -7.45 -3.43 13.82
N ASN A 92 -6.42 -4.23 13.57
CA ASN A 92 -5.62 -4.84 14.64
C ASN A 92 -4.96 -3.76 15.51
N VAL A 93 -4.30 -2.77 14.91
CA VAL A 93 -3.68 -1.64 15.64
C VAL A 93 -4.71 -0.79 16.38
N LEU A 94 -5.96 -0.74 15.93
CA LEU A 94 -7.03 -0.04 16.64
C LEU A 94 -7.30 -0.65 18.03
N TYR A 95 -7.23 -1.98 18.13
CA TYR A 95 -7.57 -2.72 19.35
C TYR A 95 -6.34 -3.07 20.20
N THR A 96 -5.20 -3.39 19.58
CA THR A 96 -3.95 -3.71 20.28
C THR A 96 -3.11 -2.47 20.58
N GLY A 97 -3.30 -1.39 19.81
CA GLY A 97 -2.58 -0.13 20.02
C GLY A 97 -3.00 0.52 21.33
N SER A 98 -2.01 0.77 22.20
CA SER A 98 -2.21 1.56 23.41
C SER A 98 -1.75 3.00 23.18
N TRP A 99 -2.62 3.95 23.47
CA TRP A 99 -2.26 5.36 23.61
C TRP A 99 -2.05 5.66 25.09
N SER A 100 -0.88 6.17 25.45
CA SER A 100 -0.58 6.57 26.83
C SER A 100 -0.28 8.06 26.89
N ALA A 101 -1.08 8.81 27.64
CA ALA A 101 -0.83 10.21 27.92
C ALA A 101 -1.12 10.50 29.40
N PHE A 102 -0.23 11.25 30.06
CA PHE A 102 -0.39 11.67 31.46
C PHE A 102 -0.65 10.51 32.44
N GLY A 103 -0.03 9.35 32.23
CA GLY A 103 -0.16 8.17 33.10
C GLY A 103 -1.41 7.32 32.87
N VAL A 104 -2.31 7.72 31.97
CA VAL A 104 -3.48 6.92 31.58
C VAL A 104 -3.17 6.17 30.29
N ARG A 105 -3.30 4.84 30.31
CA ARG A 105 -3.26 3.99 29.12
C ARG A 105 -4.70 3.73 28.67
N MET A 106 -5.00 4.05 27.43
CA MET A 106 -6.29 3.78 26.79
C MET A 106 -6.05 3.08 25.46
N SER A 107 -7.00 2.27 25.01
CA SER A 107 -6.93 1.71 23.66
C SER A 107 -7.12 2.82 22.61
N MET A 108 -6.59 2.63 21.40
CA MET A 108 -6.78 3.62 20.33
C MET A 108 -8.28 3.75 19.96
N ALA A 109 -9.03 2.66 20.08
CA ALA A 109 -10.49 2.64 19.94
C ALA A 109 -11.18 3.58 20.94
N GLU A 110 -10.80 3.54 22.22
CA GLU A 110 -11.33 4.43 23.26
C GLU A 110 -10.98 5.89 22.98
N TYR A 111 -9.74 6.17 22.60
CA TYR A 111 -9.30 7.53 22.26
C TYR A 111 -10.16 8.14 21.15
N ILE A 112 -10.37 7.38 20.06
CA ILE A 112 -11.16 7.82 18.89
C ILE A 112 -12.62 8.05 19.28
N SER A 113 -13.17 7.19 20.14
CA SER A 113 -14.53 7.32 20.68
C SER A 113 -14.70 8.60 21.51
N ILE A 114 -13.79 8.86 22.45
CA ILE A 114 -13.79 10.07 23.30
C ILE A 114 -13.61 11.33 22.44
N ALA A 115 -12.69 11.30 21.47
CA ALA A 115 -12.44 12.39 20.54
C ALA A 115 -13.59 12.62 19.54
N ARG A 116 -14.62 11.75 19.53
CA ARG A 116 -15.76 11.77 18.60
C ARG A 116 -15.31 11.79 17.13
N ILE A 117 -14.24 11.07 16.81
CA ILE A 117 -13.73 10.91 15.45
C ILE A 117 -14.42 9.68 14.86
N PRO A 118 -15.07 9.77 13.68
CA PRO A 118 -15.66 8.61 13.05
C PRO A 118 -14.56 7.63 12.59
N LEU A 119 -14.80 6.35 12.83
CA LEU A 119 -13.87 5.26 12.50
C LEU A 119 -13.46 5.27 11.01
N SER A 120 -14.38 5.64 10.12
CA SER A 120 -14.11 5.74 8.68
C SER A 120 -12.97 6.71 8.35
N ILE A 121 -12.88 7.85 9.03
CA ILE A 121 -11.80 8.82 8.81
C ILE A 121 -10.46 8.26 9.25
N TRP A 122 -10.46 7.51 10.35
CA TRP A 122 -9.25 6.89 10.86
C TRP A 122 -8.71 5.82 9.89
N ILE A 123 -9.59 4.93 9.39
CA ILE A 123 -9.23 3.92 8.40
C ILE A 123 -8.70 4.59 7.12
N VAL A 124 -9.42 5.60 6.60
CA VAL A 124 -9.01 6.32 5.38
C VAL A 124 -7.67 7.02 5.56
N SER A 125 -7.43 7.65 6.71
CA SER A 125 -6.14 8.29 7.02
C SER A 125 -4.99 7.29 7.01
N ARG A 126 -5.15 6.14 7.68
CA ARG A 126 -4.12 5.09 7.70
C ARG A 126 -3.91 4.46 6.32
N MET A 127 -4.99 4.18 5.59
CA MET A 127 -4.93 3.63 4.24
C MET A 127 -4.21 4.56 3.26
N SER A 128 -4.51 5.86 3.33
CA SER A 128 -3.88 6.86 2.46
C SER A 128 -2.35 6.87 2.59
N TRP A 129 -1.84 6.61 3.79
CA TRP A 129 -0.40 6.52 4.03
C TRP A 129 0.21 5.28 3.36
N GLY A 130 -0.39 4.10 3.51
CA GLY A 130 0.18 2.91 2.87
C GLY A 130 0.05 2.94 1.34
N TYR A 131 -1.01 3.55 0.78
CA TYR A 131 -1.07 3.82 -0.65
C TYR A 131 0.02 4.77 -1.12
N PHE A 132 0.38 5.78 -0.32
CA PHE A 132 1.52 6.64 -0.60
C PHE A 132 2.83 5.84 -0.66
N VAL A 133 3.05 4.92 0.28
CA VAL A 133 4.22 4.03 0.26
C VAL A 133 4.20 3.10 -0.96
N SER A 134 3.06 2.49 -1.30
CA SER A 134 2.94 1.66 -2.52
C SER A 134 3.20 2.45 -3.80
N LEU A 135 2.83 3.74 -3.83
CA LEU A 135 3.13 4.63 -4.94
C LEU A 135 4.62 4.95 -5.03
N LEU A 136 5.30 5.18 -3.91
CA LEU A 136 6.76 5.31 -3.89
C LEU A 136 7.44 4.04 -4.41
N ARG A 137 6.99 2.85 -3.98
CA ARG A 137 7.50 1.57 -4.48
C ARG A 137 7.30 1.42 -5.99
N LEU A 138 6.16 1.81 -6.53
CA LEU A 138 5.90 1.81 -7.97
C LEU A 138 6.88 2.73 -8.71
N ILE A 139 7.12 3.95 -8.21
CA ILE A 139 8.08 4.88 -8.81
C ILE A 139 9.48 4.26 -8.84
N VAL A 140 9.89 3.64 -7.73
CA VAL A 140 11.19 2.97 -7.62
C VAL A 140 11.29 1.79 -8.59
N TYR A 141 10.28 0.91 -8.64
CA TYR A 141 10.28 -0.25 -9.54
C TYR A 141 10.30 0.13 -11.01
N VAL A 142 9.45 1.07 -11.42
CA VAL A 142 9.39 1.54 -12.81
C VAL A 142 10.67 2.29 -13.16
N GLY A 143 11.16 3.18 -12.28
CA GLY A 143 12.41 3.91 -12.48
C GLY A 143 13.63 3.00 -12.61
N ALA A 144 13.76 2.02 -11.71
CA ALA A 144 14.81 1.00 -11.77
C ALA A 144 14.69 0.14 -13.03
N GLY A 145 13.48 -0.26 -13.39
CA GLY A 145 13.19 -1.02 -14.61
C GLY A 145 13.67 -0.35 -15.88
N VAL A 146 13.35 0.94 -16.04
CA VAL A 146 13.75 1.72 -17.22
C VAL A 146 15.25 2.01 -17.21
N LEU A 147 15.80 2.50 -16.10
CA LEU A 147 17.17 3.00 -16.03
C LEU A 147 18.24 1.91 -15.94
N LEU A 148 18.00 0.85 -15.16
CA LEU A 148 19.01 -0.19 -14.88
C LEU A 148 18.87 -1.41 -15.79
N PHE A 149 17.65 -1.77 -16.17
CA PHE A 149 17.36 -3.03 -16.86
C PHE A 149 16.91 -2.86 -18.32
N GLY A 150 16.74 -1.62 -18.79
CA GLY A 150 16.41 -1.32 -20.18
C GLY A 150 14.98 -1.70 -20.59
N MET A 151 14.04 -1.69 -19.64
CA MET A 151 12.62 -1.98 -19.88
C MET A 151 12.03 -1.06 -20.95
N ARG A 152 11.33 -1.65 -21.93
CA ARG A 152 10.63 -0.93 -23.00
C ARG A 152 9.13 -1.00 -22.77
N LEU A 153 8.57 0.12 -22.32
CA LEU A 153 7.11 0.28 -22.27
C LEU A 153 6.60 0.56 -23.69
N ASN A 154 5.67 -0.26 -24.18
CA ASN A 154 5.06 -0.07 -25.48
C ASN A 154 4.21 1.22 -25.47
N PRO A 155 4.55 2.26 -26.27
CA PRO A 155 3.84 3.53 -26.27
C PRO A 155 2.37 3.42 -26.72
N SER A 156 2.04 2.38 -27.46
CA SER A 156 0.69 2.11 -27.98
C SER A 156 -0.21 1.37 -26.98
N ALA A 157 0.29 1.07 -25.77
CA ALA A 157 -0.48 0.38 -24.75
C ALA A 157 -1.61 1.27 -24.19
N ASN A 158 -2.76 0.66 -23.91
CA ASN A 158 -3.88 1.36 -23.29
C ASN A 158 -3.67 1.47 -21.77
N TYR A 159 -2.91 2.49 -21.36
CA TYR A 159 -2.65 2.79 -19.95
C TYR A 159 -3.95 3.07 -19.17
N GLY A 160 -4.98 3.61 -19.83
CA GLY A 160 -6.28 3.90 -19.20
C GLY A 160 -6.98 2.63 -18.70
N LEU A 161 -7.01 1.58 -19.52
CA LEU A 161 -7.53 0.27 -19.11
C LEU A 161 -6.70 -0.36 -18.00
N GLY A 162 -5.37 -0.19 -18.03
CA GLY A 162 -4.48 -0.67 -16.97
C GLY A 162 -4.77 -0.03 -15.61
N VAL A 163 -4.97 1.29 -15.58
CA VAL A 163 -5.35 2.02 -14.36
C VAL A 163 -6.73 1.60 -13.88
N LEU A 164 -7.70 1.46 -14.79
CA LEU A 164 -9.05 1.03 -14.44
C LEU A 164 -9.07 -0.40 -13.85
N ALA A 165 -8.31 -1.32 -14.44
CA ALA A 165 -8.13 -2.67 -13.92
C ALA A 165 -7.50 -2.66 -12.52
N LEU A 166 -6.49 -1.82 -12.29
CA LEU A 166 -5.88 -1.65 -10.98
C LEU A 166 -6.88 -1.13 -9.95
N LEU A 167 -7.68 -0.11 -10.29
CA LEU A 167 -8.70 0.43 -9.39
C LEU A 167 -9.78 -0.60 -9.05
N LEU A 168 -10.26 -1.38 -10.02
CA LEU A 168 -11.20 -2.48 -9.79
C LEU A 168 -10.58 -3.57 -8.90
N GLY A 169 -9.31 -3.89 -9.12
CA GLY A 169 -8.55 -4.83 -8.29
C GLY A 169 -8.42 -4.34 -6.86
N ILE A 170 -8.11 -3.06 -6.65
CA ILE A 170 -8.04 -2.42 -5.33
C ILE A 170 -9.41 -2.49 -4.64
N CYS A 171 -10.49 -2.10 -5.32
CA CYS A 171 -11.84 -2.17 -4.77
C CYS A 171 -12.21 -3.59 -4.34
N SER A 172 -11.89 -4.59 -5.17
CA SER A 172 -12.12 -6.00 -4.88
C SER A 172 -11.30 -6.47 -3.67
N ALA A 173 -10.01 -6.11 -3.62
CA ALA A 173 -9.09 -6.49 -2.56
C ALA A 173 -9.46 -5.83 -1.22
N ILE A 174 -9.92 -4.59 -1.22
CA ILE A 174 -10.49 -3.93 -0.02
C ILE A 174 -11.69 -4.73 0.51
N GLY A 175 -12.60 -5.15 -0.37
CA GLY A 175 -13.74 -5.96 0.03
C GLY A 175 -13.32 -7.26 0.74
N LEU A 176 -12.31 -7.95 0.21
CA LEU A 176 -11.71 -9.12 0.85
C LEU A 176 -11.03 -8.77 2.18
N GLY A 177 -10.27 -7.68 2.23
CA GLY A 177 -9.61 -7.21 3.45
C GLY A 177 -10.57 -6.85 4.58
N MET A 178 -11.76 -6.33 4.25
CA MET A 178 -12.83 -6.10 5.23
C MET A 178 -13.37 -7.39 5.84
N ILE A 179 -13.50 -8.45 5.02
CA ILE A 179 -13.89 -9.78 5.50
C ILE A 179 -12.80 -10.34 6.42
N SER A 180 -11.52 -10.18 6.07
CA SER A 180 -10.42 -10.59 6.93
C SER A 180 -10.40 -9.82 8.27
N ALA A 181 -10.67 -8.51 8.24
CA ALA A 181 -10.69 -7.68 9.44
C ALA A 181 -11.84 -8.03 10.39
N SER A 182 -13.01 -8.45 9.89
CA SER A 182 -14.10 -8.90 10.78
C SER A 182 -13.74 -10.18 11.54
N MET A 183 -12.85 -11.00 10.98
CA MET A 183 -12.37 -12.24 11.57
C MET A 183 -11.42 -12.03 12.75
N ILE A 184 -10.98 -10.80 13.03
CA ILE A 184 -10.08 -10.47 14.17
C ILE A 184 -10.66 -11.00 15.48
N TRP A 185 -11.96 -10.87 15.69
CA TRP A 185 -12.63 -11.37 16.90
C TRP A 185 -12.70 -12.89 16.99
N LEU A 186 -12.67 -13.58 15.86
CA LEU A 186 -12.79 -15.04 15.79
C LEU A 186 -11.42 -15.75 15.84
N VAL A 187 -10.38 -15.12 15.27
CA VAL A 187 -9.06 -15.76 15.08
C VAL A 187 -7.98 -15.12 15.94
N GLY A 188 -8.10 -13.84 16.31
CA GLY A 188 -6.98 -13.06 16.86
C GLY A 188 -7.25 -12.28 18.14
N ALA A 189 -8.35 -12.51 18.85
CA ALA A 189 -8.70 -11.72 20.03
C ALA A 189 -8.30 -12.38 21.37
N TRP A 190 -7.14 -13.05 21.47
CA TRP A 190 -6.60 -13.52 22.77
C TRP A 190 -5.07 -13.62 22.78
N HIS A 191 -4.34 -12.54 22.54
CA HIS A 191 -2.95 -12.39 23.01
C HIS A 191 -2.64 -10.93 23.33
#